data_AF-A0A2K0XNT9-F1
#
_entry.id   AF-A0A2K0XNT9-F1
#
_cell.length_a   1.000
_cell.length_b   1.000
_cell.length_c   1.000
_cell.angle_alpha   90.00
_cell.angle_beta   90.00
_cell.angle_gamma   90.00
#
_symmetry.space_group_name_H-M   'P 1'
#
loop_
_entity.id
_entity.type
_entity.pdbx_description
1 polymer ?
#
loop_
_entity_poly.entity_id
_entity_poly.type
_entity_poly.pdbx_seq_one_letter_code
_entity_poly.pdbx_strand_id
1 'polypeptide(L)'
;MQSTIKLDNFYKNLPTKPYCTDDLGFLVVRGKDVAMNKRYIQHNPPCFTRYLIFDIDRPFGVTAWHDAGLPPPTWTTQNTENGHAHIAYELTAPVCTTAHARQDPLRYLAAVQASITRALGADVGYTNFITKNPLHDDWRTTVWREQPYSLGELAQNLDLTTPLTSKELESGLGRNCTLFDTVRKWAYVEIRKFRGAGSWQNWFNTVLQYCKQVNQGFTQPLPYNEICHTAKSIAKYCWQNDTYAYNRFIERQSQRGKKGDSSKGGLARSAQYAQQRQRAVMLYQQGLKISVIAKELTVHRNTVKRWIDEV
;
A
#
# COMPACT_ATOMS: atom_id res chain seq x y z
N MET A 1 9.29 -7.22 -47.25
CA MET A 1 9.95 -7.95 -46.14
C MET A 1 9.99 -7.02 -44.93
N GLN A 2 9.00 -7.08 -44.04
CA GLN A 2 9.07 -6.41 -42.74
C GLN A 2 8.87 -7.46 -41.65
N SER A 3 9.69 -7.32 -40.62
CA SER A 3 9.65 -7.95 -39.28
C SER A 3 9.87 -9.45 -39.16
N THR A 4 11.08 -9.81 -38.72
CA THR A 4 11.35 -11.10 -38.05
C THR A 4 12.08 -10.90 -36.70
N ILE A 5 12.13 -9.67 -36.16
CA ILE A 5 12.80 -9.35 -34.88
C ILE A 5 11.77 -8.99 -33.77
N LYS A 6 10.47 -8.95 -34.09
CA LYS A 6 9.44 -8.39 -33.23
C LYS A 6 8.95 -9.41 -32.19
N LEU A 7 9.18 -9.14 -30.90
CA LEU A 7 8.68 -9.85 -29.69
C LEU A 7 9.56 -10.97 -29.09
N ASP A 8 10.83 -11.09 -29.47
CA ASP A 8 11.75 -12.06 -28.85
C ASP A 8 11.84 -11.90 -27.31
N ASN A 9 11.85 -10.66 -26.83
CA ASN A 9 11.86 -10.36 -25.40
C ASN A 9 10.59 -10.87 -24.72
N PHE A 10 9.43 -10.74 -25.37
CA PHE A 10 8.17 -11.27 -24.86
C PHE A 10 8.28 -12.78 -24.61
N TYR A 11 8.68 -13.55 -25.63
CA TYR A 11 8.84 -15.00 -25.51
C TYR A 11 9.86 -15.43 -24.44
N LYS A 12 11.04 -14.78 -24.42
CA LYS A 12 12.09 -15.05 -23.41
C LYS A 12 11.58 -14.82 -21.99
N ASN A 13 10.82 -13.74 -21.79
CA ASN A 13 10.32 -13.32 -20.48
C ASN A 13 9.02 -14.03 -20.04
N LEU A 14 8.40 -14.85 -20.90
CA LEU A 14 7.23 -15.65 -20.50
C LEU A 14 7.54 -16.54 -19.28
N PRO A 15 6.52 -16.84 -18.45
CA PRO A 15 6.62 -17.89 -17.44
C PRO A 15 7.08 -19.23 -18.04
N THR A 16 7.77 -20.09 -17.28
CA THR A 16 8.19 -21.43 -17.77
C THR A 16 6.99 -22.29 -18.18
N LYS A 17 5.89 -22.17 -17.42
CA LYS A 17 4.62 -22.82 -17.72
C LYS A 17 3.47 -21.81 -17.61
N PRO A 18 3.24 -20.98 -18.64
CA PRO A 18 2.20 -19.96 -18.57
C PRO A 18 0.82 -20.61 -18.60
N TYR A 19 -0.15 -19.91 -18.01
CA TYR A 19 -1.56 -20.15 -18.32
C TYR A 19 -1.86 -19.67 -19.74
N CYS A 20 -2.66 -20.43 -20.47
CA CYS A 20 -3.06 -20.11 -21.84
C CYS A 20 -4.43 -20.70 -22.15
N THR A 21 -5.12 -20.14 -23.15
CA THR A 21 -6.40 -20.65 -23.68
C THR A 21 -6.68 -20.09 -25.07
N ASP A 22 -7.54 -20.76 -25.83
CA ASP A 22 -8.13 -20.21 -27.06
C ASP A 22 -9.44 -19.46 -26.78
N ASP A 23 -10.17 -19.90 -25.75
CA ASP A 23 -11.46 -19.35 -25.36
C ASP A 23 -11.43 -18.87 -23.90
N LEU A 24 -11.93 -17.66 -23.67
CA LEU A 24 -12.02 -17.07 -22.33
C LEU A 24 -13.02 -17.90 -21.49
N GLY A 25 -12.54 -18.47 -20.38
CA GLY A 25 -13.37 -19.25 -19.44
C GLY A 25 -12.62 -20.41 -18.79
N PHE A 26 -11.75 -21.10 -19.53
CA PHE A 26 -10.97 -22.23 -19.02
C PHE A 26 -9.48 -22.07 -19.32
N LEU A 27 -8.70 -21.68 -18.30
CA LEU A 27 -7.25 -21.55 -18.44
C LEU A 27 -6.55 -22.89 -18.19
N VAL A 28 -5.61 -23.24 -19.07
CA VAL A 28 -4.76 -24.42 -18.93
C VAL A 28 -3.30 -24.02 -18.79
N VAL A 29 -2.54 -24.78 -18.01
CA VAL A 29 -1.09 -24.58 -17.87
C VAL A 29 -0.36 -25.45 -18.90
N ARG A 30 0.53 -24.85 -19.70
CA ARG A 30 1.30 -25.54 -20.76
C ARG A 30 2.75 -25.10 -20.78
N GLY A 31 3.63 -25.81 -21.51
CA GLY A 31 4.98 -25.33 -21.82
C GLY A 31 4.93 -24.12 -22.76
N LYS A 32 6.02 -23.34 -22.81
CA LYS A 32 6.10 -22.11 -23.64
C LYS A 32 5.82 -22.37 -25.13
N ASP A 33 6.34 -23.47 -25.64
CA ASP A 33 6.22 -23.96 -27.01
C ASP A 33 4.77 -24.23 -27.42
N VAL A 34 3.96 -24.78 -26.51
CA VAL A 34 2.53 -25.01 -26.76
C VAL A 34 1.72 -23.74 -26.50
N ALA A 35 2.05 -23.01 -25.43
CA ALA A 35 1.29 -21.84 -25.01
C ALA A 35 1.38 -20.67 -26.00
N MET A 36 2.51 -20.51 -26.70
CA MET A 36 2.68 -19.45 -27.70
C MET A 36 1.75 -19.58 -28.91
N ASN A 37 1.17 -20.77 -29.13
CA ASN A 37 0.20 -21.03 -30.20
C ASN A 37 -1.25 -20.87 -29.74
N LYS A 38 -1.49 -20.35 -28.54
CA LYS A 38 -2.83 -20.10 -27.99
C LYS A 38 -3.24 -18.65 -28.17
N ARG A 39 -4.53 -18.40 -28.38
CA ARG A 39 -5.05 -17.02 -28.58
C ARG A 39 -4.76 -16.13 -27.38
N TYR A 40 -4.85 -16.65 -26.16
CA TYR A 40 -4.61 -15.90 -24.93
C TYR A 40 -3.51 -16.54 -24.10
N ILE A 41 -2.66 -15.72 -23.49
CA ILE A 41 -1.48 -16.17 -22.74
C ILE A 41 -1.19 -15.32 -21.51
N GLN A 42 -0.66 -15.95 -20.46
CA GLN A 42 -0.10 -15.28 -19.30
C GLN A 42 1.23 -14.60 -19.68
N HIS A 43 1.29 -13.28 -19.52
CA HIS A 43 2.45 -12.47 -19.92
C HIS A 43 3.47 -12.27 -18.79
N ASN A 44 3.03 -12.22 -17.53
CA ASN A 44 3.87 -12.01 -16.36
C ASN A 44 3.96 -13.28 -15.50
N PRO A 45 5.13 -13.63 -14.93
CA PRO A 45 5.22 -14.66 -13.92
C PRO A 45 4.50 -14.24 -12.62
N PRO A 46 4.07 -15.18 -11.76
CA PRO A 46 3.26 -14.87 -10.59
C PRO A 46 3.90 -13.87 -9.60
N CYS A 47 5.22 -13.78 -9.56
CA CYS A 47 5.96 -12.99 -8.57
C CYS A 47 6.54 -11.67 -9.10
N PHE A 48 6.41 -11.38 -10.40
CA PHE A 48 6.97 -10.17 -10.99
C PHE A 48 6.05 -9.58 -12.06
N THR A 49 5.93 -8.26 -12.06
CA THR A 49 5.33 -7.49 -13.15
C THR A 49 6.45 -6.90 -14.00
N ARG A 50 6.59 -7.40 -15.22
CA ARG A 50 7.44 -6.81 -16.27
C ARG A 50 6.61 -6.03 -17.27
N TYR A 51 5.47 -6.58 -17.67
CA TYR A 51 4.59 -5.95 -18.64
C TYR A 51 3.36 -5.37 -17.95
N LEU A 52 3.04 -4.12 -18.27
CA LEU A 52 1.77 -3.50 -17.90
C LEU A 52 0.84 -3.61 -19.10
N ILE A 53 -0.25 -4.36 -18.95
CA ILE A 53 -1.25 -4.56 -20.00
C ILE A 53 -2.52 -3.79 -19.64
N PHE A 54 -3.08 -3.07 -20.62
CA PHE A 54 -4.30 -2.29 -20.47
C PHE A 54 -5.31 -2.76 -21.51
N ASP A 55 -6.46 -3.25 -21.03
CA ASP A 55 -7.56 -3.70 -21.90
C ASP A 55 -8.49 -2.53 -22.25
N ILE A 56 -8.70 -2.36 -23.55
CA ILE A 56 -9.48 -1.27 -24.14
C ILE A 56 -10.66 -1.87 -24.89
N ASP A 57 -11.80 -1.92 -24.21
CA ASP A 57 -13.06 -2.47 -24.71
C ASP A 57 -13.88 -1.45 -25.49
N ARG A 58 -13.27 -0.86 -26.52
CA ARG A 58 -13.95 0.04 -27.46
C ARG A 58 -13.27 0.05 -28.83
N PRO A 59 -13.98 0.44 -29.90
CA PRO A 59 -13.38 0.63 -31.22
C PRO A 59 -12.16 1.57 -31.16
N PHE A 60 -11.21 1.34 -32.07
CA PHE A 60 -9.95 2.10 -32.17
C PHE A 60 -9.08 2.09 -30.90
N GLY A 61 -9.22 1.08 -30.05
CA GLY A 61 -8.44 0.98 -28.81
C GLY A 61 -6.91 0.99 -29.01
N VAL A 62 -6.41 0.60 -30.19
CA VAL A 62 -4.97 0.61 -30.51
C VAL A 62 -4.33 1.99 -30.54
N THR A 63 -5.09 3.06 -30.81
CA THR A 63 -4.58 4.44 -30.85
C THR A 63 -4.88 5.22 -29.58
N ALA A 64 -5.55 4.62 -28.59
CA ALA A 64 -5.95 5.31 -27.36
C ALA A 64 -4.78 5.92 -26.58
N TRP A 65 -3.58 5.34 -26.68
CA TRP A 65 -2.37 5.90 -26.06
C TRP A 65 -1.97 7.23 -26.69
N HIS A 66 -2.13 7.39 -28.00
CA HIS A 66 -1.79 8.59 -28.72
C HIS A 66 -2.74 9.72 -28.34
N ASP A 67 -4.05 9.44 -28.31
CA ASP A 67 -5.08 10.40 -27.91
C ASP A 67 -4.93 10.83 -26.45
N ALA A 68 -4.44 9.94 -25.59
CA ALA A 68 -4.14 10.21 -24.19
C ALA A 68 -2.78 10.93 -23.96
N GLY A 69 -2.00 11.20 -25.01
CA GLY A 69 -0.67 11.82 -24.90
C GLY A 69 0.36 10.95 -24.18
N LEU A 70 0.15 9.64 -24.13
CA LEU A 70 1.07 8.68 -23.52
C LEU A 70 2.24 8.35 -24.47
N PRO A 71 3.40 7.92 -23.94
CA PRO A 71 4.50 7.49 -24.80
C PRO A 71 4.09 6.27 -25.64
N PRO A 72 4.73 6.02 -26.80
CA PRO A 72 4.42 4.86 -27.63
C PRO A 72 4.54 3.55 -26.83
N PRO A 73 3.55 2.65 -26.90
CA PRO A 73 3.62 1.39 -26.17
C PRO A 73 4.73 0.50 -26.71
N THR A 74 5.05 -0.58 -26.02
CA THR A 74 5.94 -1.60 -26.59
C THR A 74 5.23 -2.30 -27.75
N TRP A 75 3.99 -2.75 -27.52
CA TRP A 75 3.12 -3.25 -28.58
C TRP A 75 1.64 -3.03 -28.28
N THR A 76 0.82 -3.18 -29.31
CA THR A 76 -0.64 -3.25 -29.22
C THR A 76 -1.14 -4.50 -29.94
N THR A 77 -2.11 -5.20 -29.36
CA THR A 77 -2.82 -6.31 -30.02
C THR A 77 -4.28 -5.93 -30.20
N GLN A 78 -4.85 -6.16 -31.38
CA GLN A 78 -6.24 -5.83 -31.68
C GLN A 78 -7.02 -7.06 -32.14
N ASN A 79 -8.23 -7.21 -31.62
CA ASN A 79 -9.22 -8.08 -32.24
C ASN A 79 -9.78 -7.40 -33.50
N THR A 80 -9.58 -8.01 -34.66
CA THR A 80 -9.99 -7.46 -35.96
C THR A 80 -11.50 -7.41 -36.16
N GLU A 81 -12.29 -8.18 -35.40
CA GLU A 81 -13.75 -8.25 -35.50
C GLU A 81 -14.44 -7.10 -34.76
N ASN A 82 -14.04 -6.84 -33.50
CA ASN A 82 -14.70 -5.85 -32.64
C ASN A 82 -13.84 -4.61 -32.33
N GLY A 83 -12.56 -4.61 -32.71
CA GLY A 83 -11.64 -3.50 -32.52
C GLY A 83 -11.07 -3.35 -31.11
N HIS A 84 -11.47 -4.21 -30.15
CA HIS A 84 -10.95 -4.20 -28.78
C HIS A 84 -9.45 -4.49 -28.78
N ALA A 85 -8.71 -3.78 -27.93
CA ALA A 85 -7.26 -3.81 -27.99
C ALA A 85 -6.63 -3.99 -26.61
N HIS A 86 -5.48 -4.65 -26.57
CA HIS A 86 -4.56 -4.52 -25.43
C HIS A 86 -3.42 -3.60 -25.81
N ILE A 87 -3.09 -2.69 -24.90
CA ILE A 87 -1.90 -1.84 -24.98
C ILE A 87 -0.91 -2.35 -23.94
N ALA A 88 0.34 -2.52 -24.34
CA ALA A 88 1.37 -3.12 -23.50
C ALA A 88 2.62 -2.24 -23.37
N TYR A 89 3.11 -2.07 -22.15
CA TYR A 89 4.39 -1.44 -21.85
C TYR A 89 5.32 -2.45 -21.15
N GLU A 90 6.52 -2.65 -21.69
CA GLU A 90 7.58 -3.45 -21.08
C GLU A 90 8.45 -2.60 -20.16
N LEU A 91 8.71 -3.10 -18.94
CA LEU A 91 9.65 -2.51 -18.00
C LEU A 91 11.05 -3.14 -18.14
N THR A 92 12.10 -2.30 -18.09
CA THR A 92 13.50 -2.75 -18.12
C THR A 92 13.79 -3.64 -16.92
N ALA A 93 13.39 -3.18 -15.72
CA ALA A 93 13.50 -3.89 -14.47
C ALA A 93 12.10 -4.33 -13.99
N PRO A 94 11.84 -5.63 -13.86
CA PRO A 94 10.56 -6.12 -13.39
C PRO A 94 10.40 -5.82 -11.89
N VAL A 95 9.18 -5.48 -11.47
CA VAL A 95 8.88 -5.19 -10.07
C VAL A 95 8.38 -6.45 -9.40
N CYS A 96 9.00 -6.84 -8.28
CA CYS A 96 8.52 -7.95 -7.47
C CYS A 96 7.16 -7.59 -6.87
N THR A 97 6.17 -8.48 -7.02
CA THR A 97 4.80 -8.31 -6.51
C THR A 97 4.51 -9.15 -5.27
N THR A 98 5.49 -9.95 -4.82
CA THR A 98 5.32 -10.82 -3.65
C THR A 98 5.34 -10.03 -2.34
N ALA A 99 4.94 -10.69 -1.24
CA ALA A 99 5.00 -10.09 0.10
C ALA A 99 6.41 -9.72 0.61
N HIS A 100 7.46 -10.20 -0.06
CA HIS A 100 8.86 -9.82 0.25
C HIS A 100 9.35 -8.66 -0.62
N ALA A 101 8.50 -8.17 -1.52
CA ALA A 101 8.83 -7.00 -2.33
C ALA A 101 9.05 -5.78 -1.44
N ARG A 102 9.99 -4.94 -1.88
CA ARG A 102 10.07 -3.57 -1.36
C ARG A 102 8.73 -2.88 -1.67
N GLN A 103 8.15 -2.27 -0.65
CA GLN A 103 6.83 -1.66 -0.78
C GLN A 103 6.86 -0.41 -1.67
N ASP A 104 7.94 0.38 -1.64
CA ASP A 104 8.00 1.62 -2.42
C ASP A 104 7.94 1.37 -3.94
N PRO A 105 8.74 0.46 -4.53
CA PRO A 105 8.59 0.10 -5.94
C PRO A 105 7.22 -0.45 -6.32
N LEU A 106 6.61 -1.27 -5.45
CA LEU A 106 5.28 -1.83 -5.71
C LEU A 106 4.19 -0.75 -5.69
N ARG A 107 4.25 0.19 -4.74
CA ARG A 107 3.34 1.35 -4.70
C ARG A 107 3.53 2.26 -5.89
N TYR A 108 4.79 2.51 -6.26
CA TYR A 108 5.11 3.33 -7.41
C TYR A 108 4.58 2.71 -8.70
N LEU A 109 4.77 1.40 -8.88
CA LEU A 109 4.19 0.66 -9.99
C LEU A 109 2.65 0.72 -10.00
N ALA A 110 2.00 0.54 -8.83
CA ALA A 110 0.55 0.64 -8.72
C ALA A 110 0.02 2.04 -9.08
N ALA A 111 0.72 3.10 -8.68
CA ALA A 111 0.38 4.49 -9.03
C ALA A 111 0.54 4.75 -10.53
N VAL A 112 1.64 4.29 -11.13
CA VAL A 112 1.87 4.38 -12.60
C VAL A 112 0.79 3.62 -13.35
N GLN A 113 0.48 2.39 -12.96
CA GLN A 113 -0.56 1.59 -13.58
C GLN A 113 -1.92 2.29 -13.51
N ALA A 114 -2.32 2.78 -12.33
CA ALA A 114 -3.60 3.47 -12.16
C ALA A 114 -3.67 4.76 -13.00
N SER A 115 -2.60 5.54 -13.03
CA SER A 115 -2.56 6.79 -13.81
C SER A 115 -2.71 6.51 -15.32
N ILE A 116 -2.02 5.48 -15.84
CA ILE A 116 -2.17 5.05 -17.25
C ILE A 116 -3.57 4.48 -17.51
N THR A 117 -4.12 3.66 -16.60
CA THR A 117 -5.48 3.12 -16.72
C THR A 117 -6.50 4.25 -16.86
N ARG A 118 -6.40 5.30 -16.03
CA ARG A 118 -7.27 6.49 -16.11
C ARG A 118 -7.07 7.24 -17.42
N ALA A 119 -5.82 7.52 -17.81
CA ALA A 119 -5.51 8.24 -19.04
C ALA A 119 -6.05 7.52 -20.29
N LEU A 120 -5.95 6.19 -20.33
CA LEU A 120 -6.48 5.37 -21.42
C LEU A 120 -8.00 5.16 -21.36
N GLY A 121 -8.64 5.41 -20.22
CA GLY A 121 -9.98 4.91 -19.94
C GLY A 121 -10.07 3.38 -20.10
N ALA A 122 -9.05 2.68 -19.63
CA ALA A 122 -8.96 1.22 -19.70
C ALA A 122 -9.84 0.55 -18.64
N ASP A 123 -10.14 -0.74 -18.82
CA ASP A 123 -10.90 -1.48 -17.81
C ASP A 123 -10.11 -1.58 -16.49
N VAL A 124 -10.66 -0.97 -15.44
CA VAL A 124 -10.12 -1.01 -14.06
C VAL A 124 -10.26 -2.41 -13.45
N GLY A 125 -11.24 -3.20 -13.90
CA GLY A 125 -11.48 -4.58 -13.45
C GLY A 125 -10.53 -5.61 -14.05
N TYR A 126 -9.77 -5.24 -15.08
CA TYR A 126 -8.86 -6.14 -15.77
C TYR A 126 -7.75 -6.63 -14.84
N THR A 127 -7.68 -7.93 -14.67
CA THR A 127 -6.86 -8.58 -13.64
C THR A 127 -5.36 -8.55 -13.93
N ASN A 128 -4.96 -8.15 -15.14
CA ASN A 128 -3.60 -8.20 -15.64
C ASN A 128 -2.99 -9.62 -15.59
N PHE A 129 -3.82 -10.66 -15.69
CA PHE A 129 -3.34 -12.05 -15.65
C PHE A 129 -3.09 -12.64 -17.03
N ILE A 130 -4.00 -12.41 -17.98
CA ILE A 130 -3.98 -13.01 -19.32
C ILE A 130 -4.13 -11.90 -20.36
N THR A 131 -3.25 -11.88 -21.36
CA THR A 131 -3.35 -10.96 -22.50
C THR A 131 -3.76 -11.70 -23.78
N LYS A 132 -4.34 -10.97 -24.74
CA LYS A 132 -4.33 -11.35 -26.16
C LYS A 132 -2.86 -11.61 -26.55
N ASN A 133 -2.57 -12.81 -27.05
CA ASN A 133 -1.20 -13.26 -27.30
C ASN A 133 -0.60 -12.53 -28.51
N PRO A 134 0.41 -11.67 -28.35
CA PRO A 134 0.91 -10.87 -29.47
C PRO A 134 1.61 -11.70 -30.57
N LEU A 135 1.89 -12.99 -30.30
CA LEU A 135 2.47 -13.95 -31.25
C LEU A 135 1.42 -14.73 -32.05
N HIS A 136 0.13 -14.55 -31.78
CA HIS A 136 -0.94 -15.31 -32.43
C HIS A 136 -1.58 -14.52 -33.58
N ASP A 137 -1.84 -15.19 -34.71
CA ASP A 137 -2.30 -14.55 -35.95
C ASP A 137 -3.73 -13.97 -35.88
N ASP A 138 -4.59 -14.51 -35.01
CA ASP A 138 -5.93 -13.95 -34.73
C ASP A 138 -5.91 -12.49 -34.27
N TRP A 139 -4.77 -12.02 -33.74
CA TRP A 139 -4.65 -10.64 -33.28
C TRP A 139 -3.78 -9.84 -34.23
N ARG A 140 -4.29 -8.69 -34.65
CA ARG A 140 -3.47 -7.71 -35.34
C ARG A 140 -2.51 -7.08 -34.33
N THR A 141 -1.25 -7.52 -34.36
CA THR A 141 -0.21 -7.00 -33.49
C THR A 141 0.63 -5.94 -34.17
N THR A 142 0.85 -4.80 -33.49
CA THR A 142 1.78 -3.75 -33.93
C THR A 142 2.78 -3.47 -32.82
N VAL A 143 4.07 -3.56 -33.13
CA VAL A 143 5.16 -3.17 -32.23
C VAL A 143 5.53 -1.72 -32.54
N TRP A 144 5.49 -0.88 -31.52
CA TRP A 144 5.77 0.56 -31.64
C TRP A 144 7.14 0.94 -31.07
N ARG A 145 7.58 0.24 -30.02
CA ARG A 145 8.88 0.46 -29.39
C ARG A 145 9.51 -0.87 -28.98
N GLU A 146 10.76 -1.08 -29.38
CA GLU A 146 11.53 -2.29 -29.03
C GLU A 146 12.25 -2.18 -27.68
N GLN A 147 12.62 -0.97 -27.29
CA GLN A 147 13.32 -0.73 -26.03
C GLN A 147 12.33 -0.75 -24.85
N PRO A 148 12.67 -1.43 -23.74
CA PRO A 148 11.85 -1.40 -22.54
C PRO A 148 11.96 -0.06 -21.82
N TYR A 149 10.91 0.32 -21.10
CA TYR A 149 10.85 1.54 -20.29
C TYR A 149 11.47 1.34 -18.92
N SER A 150 12.23 2.31 -18.44
CA SER A 150 12.39 2.39 -16.99
C SER A 150 11.06 2.81 -16.36
N LEU A 151 10.75 2.33 -15.15
CA LEU A 151 9.50 2.73 -14.48
C LEU A 151 9.43 4.24 -14.22
N GLY A 152 10.59 4.89 -14.07
CA GLY A 152 10.69 6.35 -13.97
C GLY A 152 10.38 7.06 -15.28
N GLU A 153 10.88 6.54 -16.41
CA GLU A 153 10.60 7.08 -17.75
C GLU A 153 9.11 7.03 -18.09
N LEU A 154 8.47 5.88 -17.85
CA LEU A 154 7.04 5.72 -18.10
C LEU A 154 6.18 6.67 -17.25
N ALA A 155 6.71 7.11 -16.11
CA ALA A 155 6.03 7.99 -15.17
C ALA A 155 6.20 9.49 -15.45
N GLN A 156 7.12 9.90 -16.34
CA GLN A 156 7.53 11.31 -16.47
C GLN A 156 6.37 12.27 -16.75
N ASN A 157 5.38 11.84 -17.54
CA ASN A 157 4.24 12.66 -17.95
C ASN A 157 2.93 12.26 -17.25
N LEU A 158 3.01 11.46 -16.18
CA LEU A 158 1.84 10.99 -15.45
C LEU A 158 1.61 11.85 -14.21
N ASP A 159 0.36 12.17 -13.93
CA ASP A 159 -0.01 12.68 -12.61
C ASP A 159 -0.04 11.50 -11.61
N LEU A 160 0.98 11.47 -10.74
CA LEU A 160 1.10 10.53 -9.63
C LEU A 160 0.72 11.15 -8.28
N THR A 161 0.29 12.41 -8.27
CA THR A 161 -0.15 13.10 -7.05
C THR A 161 -1.57 12.71 -6.67
N THR A 162 -2.39 12.36 -7.68
CA THR A 162 -3.74 11.85 -7.47
C THR A 162 -3.71 10.51 -6.72
N PRO A 163 -4.30 10.42 -5.51
CA PRO A 163 -4.33 9.19 -4.75
C PRO A 163 -5.11 8.10 -5.48
N LEU A 164 -4.82 6.84 -5.16
CA LEU A 164 -5.60 5.71 -5.64
C LEU A 164 -7.02 5.79 -5.05
N THR A 165 -8.02 5.60 -5.91
CA THR A 165 -9.42 5.45 -5.50
C THR A 165 -9.62 4.12 -4.79
N SER A 166 -10.72 3.97 -4.05
CA SER A 166 -11.05 2.69 -3.39
C SER A 166 -11.08 1.53 -4.38
N LYS A 167 -11.63 1.73 -5.59
CA LYS A 167 -11.68 0.69 -6.63
C LYS A 167 -10.28 0.27 -7.10
N GLU A 168 -9.34 1.21 -7.22
CA GLU A 168 -7.96 0.91 -7.64
C GLU A 168 -7.12 0.29 -6.52
N LEU A 169 -7.42 0.64 -5.27
CA LEU A 169 -6.85 -0.01 -4.08
C LEU A 169 -7.33 -1.45 -3.93
N GLU A 170 -8.50 -1.78 -4.48
CA GLU A 170 -9.13 -3.10 -4.42
C GLU A 170 -8.98 -3.91 -5.71
N SER A 171 -8.29 -3.38 -6.73
CA SER A 171 -8.00 -4.06 -8.00
C SER A 171 -6.51 -4.15 -8.30
N GLY A 172 -6.14 -5.01 -9.26
CA GLY A 172 -4.76 -5.14 -9.77
C GLY A 172 -3.71 -5.26 -8.66
N LEU A 173 -2.69 -4.41 -8.73
CA LEU A 173 -1.57 -4.33 -7.77
C LEU A 173 -1.93 -3.61 -6.46
N GLY A 174 -2.98 -2.79 -6.45
CA GLY A 174 -3.42 -2.04 -5.27
C GLY A 174 -3.81 -2.96 -4.12
N ARG A 175 -4.43 -4.12 -4.42
CA ARG A 175 -4.86 -5.12 -3.44
C ARG A 175 -3.74 -5.57 -2.50
N ASN A 176 -2.56 -5.83 -3.05
CA ASN A 176 -1.41 -6.28 -2.27
C ASN A 176 -0.95 -5.19 -1.29
N CYS A 177 -0.88 -3.93 -1.74
CA CYS A 177 -0.56 -2.80 -0.89
C CYS A 177 -1.63 -2.56 0.19
N THR A 178 -2.92 -2.63 -0.18
CA THR A 178 -4.06 -2.43 0.72
C THR A 178 -4.13 -3.49 1.81
N LEU A 179 -3.96 -4.77 1.44
CA LEU A 179 -3.91 -5.87 2.39
C LEU A 179 -2.75 -5.67 3.37
N PHE A 180 -1.55 -5.38 2.86
CA PHE A 180 -0.37 -5.17 3.70
C PHE A 180 -0.55 -3.98 4.67
N ASP A 181 -1.03 -2.83 4.18
CA ASP A 181 -1.22 -1.63 5.00
C ASP A 181 -2.28 -1.77 6.07
N THR A 182 -3.41 -2.38 5.72
CA THR A 182 -4.53 -2.60 6.65
C THR A 182 -4.09 -3.54 7.76
N VAL A 183 -3.52 -4.70 7.38
CA VAL A 183 -3.14 -5.74 8.35
C VAL A 183 -1.97 -5.28 9.21
N ARG A 184 -0.93 -4.63 8.67
CA ARG A 184 0.25 -4.26 9.49
C ARG A 184 -0.10 -3.24 10.57
N LYS A 185 -0.98 -2.27 10.25
CA LYS A 185 -1.40 -1.22 11.20
C LYS A 185 -2.16 -1.84 12.38
N TRP A 186 -3.07 -2.76 12.08
CA TRP A 186 -3.76 -3.57 13.10
C TRP A 186 -2.77 -4.42 13.91
N ALA A 187 -1.86 -5.13 13.23
CA ALA A 187 -0.91 -6.04 13.86
C ALA A 187 0.06 -5.34 14.84
N TYR A 188 0.45 -4.09 14.58
CA TYR A 188 1.29 -3.30 15.50
C TYR A 188 0.65 -3.06 16.87
N VAL A 189 -0.68 -3.12 16.96
CA VAL A 189 -1.42 -3.01 18.21
C VAL A 189 -1.73 -4.39 18.76
N GLU A 190 -2.17 -5.31 17.91
CA GLU A 190 -2.64 -6.63 18.31
C GLU A 190 -1.53 -7.49 18.94
N ILE A 191 -0.29 -7.39 18.45
CA ILE A 191 0.87 -8.15 18.96
C ILE A 191 1.05 -8.00 20.48
N ARG A 192 0.58 -6.90 21.07
CA ARG A 192 0.67 -6.62 22.51
C ARG A 192 -0.09 -7.65 23.36
N LYS A 193 -1.17 -8.23 22.83
CA LYS A 193 -1.96 -9.27 23.50
C LYS A 193 -1.22 -10.61 23.58
N PHE A 194 -0.17 -10.79 22.77
CA PHE A 194 0.61 -12.03 22.68
C PHE A 194 1.91 -11.97 23.50
N ARG A 195 2.14 -10.90 24.27
CA ARG A 195 3.32 -10.78 25.14
C ARG A 195 3.24 -11.74 26.32
N GLY A 196 4.37 -12.34 26.68
CA GLY A 196 4.50 -13.26 27.83
C GLY A 196 4.11 -14.71 27.50
N ALA A 197 2.85 -14.97 27.18
CA ALA A 197 2.31 -16.34 27.01
C ALA A 197 1.94 -16.72 25.57
N GLY A 198 2.11 -15.80 24.59
CA GLY A 198 1.81 -16.09 23.19
C GLY A 198 2.84 -17.03 22.56
N SER A 199 2.38 -17.95 21.71
CA SER A 199 3.27 -18.73 20.83
C SER A 199 3.33 -18.09 19.44
N TRP A 200 4.46 -18.29 18.74
CA TRP A 200 4.62 -17.86 17.35
C TRP A 200 3.49 -18.40 16.45
N GLN A 201 3.11 -19.68 16.65
CA GLN A 201 2.07 -20.31 15.85
C GLN A 201 0.70 -19.65 16.06
N ASN A 202 0.34 -19.35 17.31
CA ASN A 202 -0.91 -18.66 17.64
C ASN A 202 -0.93 -17.23 17.09
N TRP A 203 0.21 -16.54 17.16
CA TRP A 203 0.36 -15.21 16.56
C TRP A 203 0.21 -15.24 15.04
N PHE A 204 0.95 -16.12 14.36
CA PHE A 204 0.87 -16.27 12.91
C PHE A 204 -0.55 -16.62 12.45
N ASN A 205 -1.22 -17.56 13.13
CA ASN A 205 -2.59 -17.94 12.83
C ASN A 205 -3.55 -16.76 12.99
N THR A 206 -3.41 -15.96 14.05
CA THR A 206 -4.23 -14.75 14.29
C THR A 206 -4.06 -13.74 13.15
N VAL A 207 -2.81 -13.47 12.74
CA VAL A 207 -2.53 -12.57 11.61
C VAL A 207 -3.09 -13.14 10.30
N LEU A 208 -2.93 -14.45 10.05
CA LEU A 208 -3.44 -15.10 8.86
C LEU A 208 -4.98 -15.03 8.77
N GLN A 209 -5.69 -15.22 9.88
CA GLN A 209 -7.14 -15.08 9.92
C GLN A 209 -7.58 -13.66 9.62
N TYR A 210 -6.89 -12.66 10.18
CA TYR A 210 -7.20 -11.26 9.88
C TYR A 210 -6.91 -10.90 8.42
N CYS A 211 -5.80 -11.41 7.83
CA CYS A 211 -5.56 -11.27 6.39
C CYS A 211 -6.69 -11.87 5.55
N LYS A 212 -7.19 -13.06 5.91
CA LYS A 212 -8.31 -13.69 5.20
C LYS A 212 -9.57 -12.83 5.28
N GLN A 213 -9.87 -12.27 6.44
CA GLN A 213 -11.02 -11.38 6.65
C GLN A 213 -10.92 -10.12 5.78
N VAL A 214 -9.75 -9.47 5.75
CA VAL A 214 -9.54 -8.28 4.90
C VAL A 214 -9.67 -8.65 3.41
N ASN A 215 -9.12 -9.80 3.00
CA ASN A 215 -9.16 -10.26 1.62
C ASN A 215 -10.58 -10.57 1.11
N GLN A 216 -11.51 -10.93 2.00
CA GLN A 216 -12.93 -11.11 1.66
C GLN A 216 -13.62 -9.79 1.27
N GLY A 217 -13.06 -8.64 1.65
CA GLY A 217 -13.58 -7.33 1.28
C GLY A 217 -13.24 -6.91 -0.16
N PHE A 218 -12.30 -7.58 -0.84
CA PHE A 218 -11.94 -7.24 -2.21
C PHE A 218 -12.97 -7.81 -3.20
N THR A 219 -13.30 -7.03 -4.23
CA THR A 219 -14.15 -7.51 -5.35
C THR A 219 -13.58 -8.77 -6.00
N GLN A 220 -12.25 -8.87 -6.07
CA GLN A 220 -11.54 -10.07 -6.49
C GLN A 220 -10.47 -10.46 -5.46
N PRO A 221 -10.76 -11.45 -4.60
CA PRO A 221 -9.85 -11.90 -3.56
C PRO A 221 -8.48 -12.35 -4.09
N LEU A 222 -7.43 -12.06 -3.34
CA LEU A 222 -6.09 -12.56 -3.64
C LEU A 222 -6.00 -14.08 -3.41
N PRO A 223 -5.14 -14.80 -4.16
CA PRO A 223 -4.89 -16.23 -3.94
C PRO A 223 -4.39 -16.52 -2.53
N TYR A 224 -4.76 -17.70 -1.99
CA TYR A 224 -4.39 -18.11 -0.63
C TYR A 224 -2.89 -18.01 -0.33
N ASN A 225 -2.04 -18.34 -1.32
CA ASN A 225 -0.59 -18.25 -1.16
C ASN A 225 -0.12 -16.81 -0.92
N GLU A 226 -0.69 -15.81 -1.62
CA GLU A 226 -0.36 -14.40 -1.42
C GLU A 226 -0.78 -13.92 -0.02
N ILE A 227 -1.95 -14.37 0.46
CA ILE A 227 -2.44 -14.10 1.82
C ILE A 227 -1.47 -14.67 2.85
N CYS A 228 -1.08 -15.94 2.70
CA CYS A 228 -0.13 -16.62 3.59
C CYS A 228 1.22 -15.92 3.64
N HIS A 229 1.75 -15.53 2.48
CA HIS A 229 3.03 -14.82 2.42
C HIS A 229 2.94 -13.43 3.08
N THR A 230 1.87 -12.68 2.84
CA THR A 230 1.64 -11.36 3.46
C THR A 230 1.50 -11.49 4.98
N ALA A 231 0.70 -12.44 5.44
CA ALA A 231 0.53 -12.73 6.86
C ALA A 231 1.87 -13.08 7.52
N LYS A 232 2.67 -13.95 6.88
CA LYS A 232 3.97 -14.39 7.40
C LYS A 232 4.97 -13.23 7.50
N SER A 233 5.00 -12.35 6.49
CA SER A 233 5.86 -11.17 6.46
C SER A 233 5.54 -10.22 7.63
N ILE A 234 4.26 -9.87 7.80
CA ILE A 234 3.79 -8.99 8.88
C ILE A 234 4.01 -9.64 10.24
N ALA A 235 3.61 -10.90 10.41
CA ALA A 235 3.73 -11.62 11.66
C ALA A 235 5.21 -11.68 12.12
N LYS A 236 6.13 -11.99 11.19
CA LYS A 236 7.57 -12.08 11.48
C LYS A 236 8.13 -10.74 11.91
N TYR A 237 7.81 -9.68 11.17
CA TYR A 237 8.25 -8.33 11.51
C TYR A 237 7.77 -7.91 12.90
N CYS A 238 6.48 -8.07 13.19
CA CYS A 238 5.91 -7.73 14.50
C CYS A 238 6.56 -8.53 15.63
N TRP A 239 6.71 -9.84 15.46
CA TRP A 239 7.26 -10.71 16.49
C TRP A 239 8.72 -10.39 16.83
N GLN A 240 9.54 -10.13 15.81
CA GLN A 240 10.97 -9.82 15.99
C GLN A 240 11.19 -8.42 16.58
N ASN A 241 10.31 -7.46 16.28
CA ASN A 241 10.52 -6.05 16.62
C ASN A 241 9.69 -5.57 17.83
N ASP A 242 8.74 -6.36 18.34
CA ASP A 242 7.83 -5.92 19.41
C ASP A 242 8.57 -5.47 20.68
N THR A 243 9.55 -6.23 21.16
CA THR A 243 10.35 -5.88 22.34
C THR A 243 11.07 -4.54 22.16
N TYR A 244 11.72 -4.35 21.02
CA TYR A 244 12.42 -3.10 20.70
C TYR A 244 11.44 -1.93 20.59
N ALA A 245 10.32 -2.12 19.88
CA ALA A 245 9.29 -1.10 19.72
C ALA A 245 8.64 -0.73 21.07
N TYR A 246 8.47 -1.70 21.97
CA TYR A 246 7.95 -1.48 23.32
C TYR A 246 8.91 -0.63 24.16
N ASN A 247 10.21 -0.96 24.15
CA ASN A 247 11.23 -0.17 24.86
C ASN A 247 11.28 1.27 24.36
N ARG A 248 11.26 1.47 23.03
CA ARG A 248 11.19 2.80 22.42
C ARG A 248 9.90 3.55 22.77
N PHE A 249 8.78 2.85 22.93
CA PHE A 249 7.53 3.44 23.37
C PHE A 249 7.62 3.93 24.82
N ILE A 250 8.15 3.10 25.74
CA ILE A 250 8.38 3.49 27.14
C ILE A 250 9.32 4.70 27.21
N GLU A 251 10.43 4.66 26.49
CA GLU A 251 11.40 5.77 26.43
C GLU A 251 10.72 7.06 25.96
N ARG A 252 9.94 7.01 24.87
CA ARG A 252 9.19 8.17 24.37
C ARG A 252 8.18 8.69 25.39
N GLN A 253 7.44 7.82 26.07
CA GLN A 253 6.50 8.22 27.11
C GLN A 253 7.21 8.86 28.31
N SER A 254 8.34 8.30 28.74
CA SER A 254 9.18 8.86 29.80
C SER A 254 9.70 10.26 29.43
N GLN A 255 10.22 10.43 28.22
CA GLN A 255 10.69 11.73 27.73
C GLN A 255 9.55 12.76 27.62
N ARG A 256 8.37 12.34 27.16
CA ARG A 256 7.18 13.20 27.14
C ARG A 256 6.69 13.56 28.54
N GLY A 257 6.76 12.62 29.48
CA GLY A 257 6.44 12.84 30.89
C GLY A 257 7.41 13.83 31.56
N LYS A 258 8.70 13.75 31.25
CA LYS A 258 9.72 14.70 31.72
C LYS A 258 9.54 16.11 31.15
N LYS A 259 9.09 16.23 29.90
CA LYS A 259 8.64 17.51 29.31
C LYS A 259 7.26 17.97 29.84
N GLY A 260 6.61 17.14 30.65
CA GLY A 260 5.23 17.27 31.10
C GLY A 260 5.01 18.10 32.37
N ASP A 261 6.05 18.64 33.00
CA ASP A 261 5.90 19.65 34.07
C ASP A 261 5.20 20.92 33.58
N SER A 262 5.06 21.08 32.26
CA SER A 262 4.27 22.11 31.58
C SER A 262 3.06 21.53 30.82
N SER A 263 2.51 20.38 31.23
CA SER A 263 1.31 19.83 30.56
C SER A 263 0.11 20.77 30.78
N LYS A 264 -0.71 20.94 29.74
CA LYS A 264 -1.98 21.70 29.83
C LYS A 264 -2.85 21.25 31.00
N GLY A 265 -2.74 19.99 31.44
CA GLY A 265 -3.42 19.47 32.63
C GLY A 265 -2.86 20.00 33.95
N GLY A 266 -1.54 20.11 34.09
CA GLY A 266 -0.91 20.76 35.25
C GLY A 266 -1.22 22.25 35.32
N LEU A 267 -1.17 22.94 34.18
CA LEU A 267 -1.57 24.35 34.04
C LEU A 267 -3.06 24.56 34.35
N ALA A 268 -3.95 23.71 33.81
CA ALA A 268 -5.38 23.77 34.10
C ALA A 268 -5.70 23.50 35.57
N ARG A 269 -5.03 22.51 36.18
CA ARG A 269 -5.17 22.21 37.61
C ARG A 269 -4.63 23.34 38.48
N SER A 270 -3.52 23.97 38.09
CA SER A 270 -2.99 25.16 38.78
C SER A 270 -3.90 26.38 38.61
N ALA A 271 -4.53 26.57 37.44
CA ALA A 271 -5.44 27.68 37.18
C ALA A 271 -6.67 27.68 38.10
N GLN A 272 -7.15 26.49 38.54
CA GLN A 272 -8.25 26.37 39.51
C GLN A 272 -7.94 27.07 40.85
N TYR A 273 -6.67 27.19 41.22
CA TYR A 273 -6.23 27.82 42.46
C TYR A 273 -5.85 29.31 42.29
N ALA A 274 -6.05 29.90 41.11
CA ALA A 274 -5.62 31.28 40.85
C ALA A 274 -6.27 32.31 41.78
N GLN A 275 -7.58 32.21 42.01
CA GLN A 275 -8.30 33.12 42.92
C GLN A 275 -7.87 32.91 44.39
N GLN A 276 -7.66 31.65 44.80
CA GLN A 276 -7.20 31.36 46.16
C GLN A 276 -5.78 31.89 46.40
N ARG A 277 -4.89 31.82 45.39
CA ARG A 277 -3.55 32.44 45.43
C ARG A 277 -3.62 33.95 45.63
N GLN A 278 -4.41 34.64 44.81
CA GLN A 278 -4.57 36.11 44.92
C GLN A 278 -5.12 36.51 46.29
N ARG A 279 -6.12 35.78 46.80
CA ARG A 279 -6.69 36.03 48.13
C ARG A 279 -5.69 35.74 49.26
N ALA A 280 -4.89 34.69 49.15
CA ALA A 280 -3.84 34.39 50.13
C ALA A 280 -2.81 35.52 50.24
N VAL A 281 -2.38 36.08 49.09
CA VAL A 281 -1.42 37.19 49.03
C VAL A 281 -2.02 38.48 49.62
N MET A 282 -3.27 38.80 49.28
CA MET A 282 -3.97 39.97 49.86
C MET A 282 -4.10 39.87 51.38
N LEU A 283 -4.54 38.72 51.90
CA LEU A 283 -4.67 38.51 53.36
C LEU A 283 -3.30 38.60 54.06
N TYR A 284 -2.24 38.12 53.41
CA TYR A 284 -0.89 38.25 53.95
C TYR A 284 -0.41 39.71 53.98
N GLN A 285 -0.68 40.49 52.92
CA GLN A 285 -0.38 41.92 52.87
C GLN A 285 -1.16 42.74 53.92
N GLN A 286 -2.35 42.28 54.31
CA GLN A 286 -3.14 42.83 55.42
C GLN A 286 -2.60 42.45 56.81
N GLY A 287 -1.50 41.69 56.88
CA GLY A 287 -0.80 41.33 58.12
C GLY A 287 -1.27 40.03 58.77
N LEU A 288 -2.11 39.22 58.11
CA LEU A 288 -2.54 37.93 58.66
C LEU A 288 -1.41 36.90 58.61
N LYS A 289 -1.31 36.08 59.67
CA LYS A 289 -0.35 34.97 59.73
C LYS A 289 -0.76 33.84 58.81
N ILE A 290 0.22 33.17 58.19
CA ILE A 290 0.06 32.03 57.27
C ILE A 290 -0.87 30.94 57.84
N SER A 291 -0.82 30.67 59.15
CA SER A 291 -1.67 29.68 59.82
C SER A 291 -3.16 30.04 59.84
N VAL A 292 -3.49 31.33 59.84
CA VAL A 292 -4.87 31.84 59.80
C VAL A 292 -5.40 31.78 58.37
N ILE A 293 -4.59 32.24 57.41
CA ILE A 293 -4.91 32.19 55.97
C ILE A 293 -5.15 30.73 55.51
N ALA A 294 -4.33 29.80 56.00
CA ALA A 294 -4.48 28.36 55.71
C ALA A 294 -5.83 27.79 56.18
N LYS A 295 -6.31 28.22 57.36
CA LYS A 295 -7.62 27.81 57.88
C LYS A 295 -8.76 28.46 57.08
N GLU A 296 -8.64 29.74 56.73
CA GLU A 296 -9.66 30.46 55.98
C GLU A 296 -9.84 29.91 54.55
N LEU A 297 -8.74 29.62 53.87
CA LEU A 297 -8.75 29.10 52.51
C LEU A 297 -8.86 27.56 52.44
N THR A 298 -8.95 26.89 53.58
CA THR A 298 -9.02 25.41 53.70
C THR A 298 -7.89 24.70 52.93
N VAL A 299 -6.67 25.21 53.06
CA VAL A 299 -5.47 24.64 52.42
C VAL A 299 -4.35 24.47 53.43
N HIS A 300 -3.41 23.57 53.13
CA HIS A 300 -2.29 23.31 54.04
C HIS A 300 -1.35 24.54 54.12
N ARG A 301 -0.78 24.81 55.32
CA ARG A 301 0.12 25.96 55.56
C ARG A 301 1.29 26.07 54.58
N ASN A 302 1.86 24.94 54.15
CA ASN A 302 2.97 24.92 53.19
C ASN A 302 2.53 25.36 51.79
N THR A 303 1.27 25.13 51.42
CA THR A 303 0.70 25.58 50.15
C THR A 303 0.57 27.10 50.14
N VAL A 304 0.04 27.68 51.23
CA VAL A 304 -0.03 29.14 51.40
C VAL A 304 1.35 29.78 51.37
N LYS A 305 2.34 29.18 52.06
CA LYS A 305 3.73 29.64 52.04
C LYS A 305 4.29 29.67 50.61
N ARG A 306 4.14 28.58 49.85
CA ARG A 306 4.59 28.53 48.43
C ARG A 306 3.93 29.60 47.57
N TRP A 307 2.64 29.85 47.75
CA TRP A 307 1.92 30.88 46.99
C TRP A 307 2.38 32.30 47.29
N ILE A 308 2.81 32.57 48.53
CA ILE A 308 3.37 33.87 48.93
C ILE A 308 4.81 34.00 48.41
N ASP A 309 5.60 32.93 48.49
CA ASP A 309 7.00 32.91 48.01
C ASP A 309 7.12 32.99 46.46
N GLU A 310 6.04 32.73 45.73
CA GLU A 310 5.95 32.78 44.25
C GLU A 310 5.63 34.20 43.69
N VAL A 311 5.32 35.18 44.55
CA VAL A 311 5.02 36.58 44.19
C VAL A 311 6.21 37.47 44.51
#